data_AF-A0A3C2CKE3-F1
#
_entry.id   AF-A0A3C2CKE3-F1
#
_cell.length_a   1.000
_cell.length_b   1.000
_cell.length_c   1.000
_cell.angle_alpha   90.00
_cell.angle_beta   90.00
_cell.angle_gamma   90.00
#
_symmetry.space_group_name_H-M   'P 1'
#
loop_
_entity.id
_entity.type
_entity.pdbx_description
1 polymer ?
#
loop_
_entity_poly.entity_id
_entity_poly.type
_entity_poly.pdbx_seq_one_letter_code
_entity_poly.pdbx_strand_id
1 'polypeptide(L)'
;MNSLWTPDGEHSVEPEQETMPSEFSELSQEEQEQAEALAAEMNAVREQLAEAPAEIVVANHLMGLYELGAIHLSQQPPRMDEASLAIDAMSAVLDSLAGRLGEAEGTLKDALHQIRLAFVQLGNQQD
;
A
#
# COMPACT_ATOMS: atom_id res chain seq x y z
N MET A 1 -12.49 14.57 -44.11
CA MET A 1 -11.24 15.28 -44.44
C MET A 1 -11.05 16.32 -43.35
N ASN A 2 -10.09 16.10 -42.45
CA ASN A 2 -9.89 16.90 -41.24
C ASN A 2 -8.78 17.92 -41.55
N SER A 3 -9.15 19.15 -41.92
CA SER A 3 -8.20 20.22 -42.22
C SER A 3 -8.03 21.10 -40.98
N LEU A 4 -6.79 21.24 -40.50
CA LEU A 4 -6.46 22.15 -39.40
C LEU A 4 -6.18 23.53 -39.99
N TRP A 5 -6.95 24.53 -39.57
CA TRP A 5 -6.73 25.91 -40.00
C TRP A 5 -5.59 26.53 -39.18
N THR A 6 -4.54 26.98 -39.86
CA THR A 6 -3.55 27.93 -39.31
C THR A 6 -3.71 29.29 -40.00
N PRO A 7 -3.31 30.41 -39.37
CA PRO A 7 -3.56 31.75 -39.90
C PRO A 7 -2.91 32.08 -41.26
N ASP A 8 -2.08 31.17 -41.81
CA ASP A 8 -1.38 31.32 -43.10
C ASP A 8 -1.91 30.36 -44.19
N GLY A 9 -2.94 29.55 -43.94
CA GLY A 9 -3.59 28.68 -44.95
C GLY A 9 -3.87 27.25 -44.48
N GLU A 10 -4.75 26.54 -45.21
CA GLU A 10 -5.11 25.15 -44.91
C GLU A 10 -3.96 24.20 -45.26
N HIS A 11 -3.38 23.55 -44.25
CA HIS A 11 -2.44 22.45 -44.44
C HIS A 11 -3.17 21.10 -44.34
N SER A 12 -3.15 20.32 -45.43
CA SER A 12 -3.54 18.91 -45.38
C SER A 12 -2.49 18.13 -44.61
N VAL A 13 -2.81 17.67 -43.41
CA VAL A 13 -2.05 16.63 -42.71
C VAL A 13 -2.30 15.30 -43.43
N GLU A 14 -1.38 14.91 -44.32
CA GLU A 14 -1.22 13.51 -44.66
C GLU A 14 -0.83 12.79 -43.36
N PRO A 15 -1.42 11.63 -43.03
CA PRO A 15 -0.88 10.82 -41.95
C PRO A 15 0.51 10.40 -42.41
N GLU A 16 1.53 11.10 -41.95
CA GLU A 16 2.87 10.55 -41.89
C GLU A 16 2.67 9.17 -41.25
N GLN A 17 2.98 8.13 -42.02
CA GLN A 17 3.26 6.84 -41.43
C GLN A 17 4.44 7.11 -40.50
N GLU A 18 4.12 7.47 -39.27
CA GLU A 18 5.01 7.34 -38.13
C GLU A 18 5.42 5.87 -38.17
N THR A 19 6.53 5.60 -38.83
CA THR A 19 7.38 4.48 -38.48
C THR A 19 7.79 4.78 -37.05
N MET A 20 6.90 4.42 -36.13
CA MET A 20 7.17 4.36 -34.71
C MET A 20 8.53 3.67 -34.61
N PRO A 21 9.54 4.30 -33.98
CA PRO A 21 10.78 3.61 -33.71
C PRO A 21 10.37 2.33 -32.97
N SER A 22 10.90 1.20 -33.42
CA SER A 22 10.72 -0.11 -32.80
C SER A 22 11.35 -0.12 -31.40
N GLU A 23 10.83 0.65 -30.46
CA GLU A 23 11.17 0.61 -29.03
C GLU A 23 10.55 -0.63 -28.35
N PHE A 24 9.77 -1.41 -29.09
CA PHE A 24 9.48 -2.82 -28.81
C PHE A 24 10.43 -3.74 -29.60
N SER A 25 11.72 -3.42 -29.66
CA SER A 25 12.72 -4.44 -30.01
C SER A 25 12.52 -5.61 -29.06
N GLU A 26 12.08 -6.72 -29.63
CA GLU A 26 11.78 -8.00 -28.96
C GLU A 26 12.79 -8.22 -27.83
N LEU A 27 12.30 -8.39 -26.59
CA LEU A 27 13.13 -8.78 -25.45
C LEU A 27 14.03 -9.92 -25.90
N SER A 28 15.34 -9.85 -25.62
CA SER A 28 16.23 -10.97 -25.89
C SER A 28 15.70 -12.24 -25.20
N GLN A 29 16.00 -13.42 -25.73
CA GLN A 29 15.52 -14.68 -25.13
C GLN A 29 15.86 -14.78 -23.64
N GLU A 30 17.02 -14.26 -23.24
CA GLU A 30 17.46 -14.21 -21.86
C GLU A 30 16.60 -13.26 -20.98
N GLU A 31 16.18 -12.11 -21.52
CA GLU A 31 15.26 -11.19 -20.82
C GLU A 31 13.84 -11.77 -20.72
N GLN A 32 13.39 -12.54 -21.71
CA GLN A 32 12.11 -13.25 -21.66
C GLN A 32 12.12 -14.34 -20.58
N GLU A 33 13.17 -15.16 -20.54
CA GLU A 33 13.34 -16.21 -19.51
C GLU A 33 13.41 -15.61 -18.10
N GLN A 34 14.11 -14.48 -17.92
CA GLN A 34 14.16 -13.77 -16.64
C GLN A 34 12.79 -13.21 -16.23
N ALA A 35 12.04 -12.62 -17.17
CA ALA A 35 10.71 -12.11 -16.91
C ALA A 35 9.72 -13.23 -16.55
N GLU A 36 9.80 -14.38 -17.22
CA GLU A 36 9.00 -15.56 -16.90
C GLU A 36 9.34 -16.13 -15.52
N ALA A 37 10.63 -16.21 -15.17
CA ALA A 37 11.07 -16.66 -13.85
C ALA A 37 10.55 -15.76 -12.73
N LEU A 38 10.66 -14.43 -12.90
CA LEU A 38 10.12 -13.46 -11.94
C LEU A 38 8.58 -13.57 -11.84
N ALA A 39 7.89 -13.74 -12.96
CA ALA A 39 6.44 -13.92 -12.97
C ALA A 39 6.02 -15.20 -12.23
N ALA A 40 6.75 -16.30 -12.42
CA ALA A 40 6.53 -17.56 -11.73
C ALA A 40 6.74 -17.42 -10.21
N GLU A 41 7.81 -16.73 -9.78
CA GLU A 41 8.07 -16.45 -8.36
C GLU A 41 6.94 -15.62 -7.74
N MET A 42 6.52 -14.54 -8.40
CA MET A 42 5.40 -13.71 -7.94
C MET A 42 4.09 -14.47 -7.84
N ASN A 43 3.82 -15.40 -8.76
CA ASN A 43 2.63 -16.24 -8.72
C ASN A 43 2.71 -17.26 -7.58
N ALA A 44 3.87 -17.86 -7.32
CA ALA A 44 4.05 -18.77 -6.18
C ALA A 44 3.80 -18.05 -4.84
N VAL A 45 4.28 -16.82 -4.68
CA VAL A 45 4.00 -16.00 -3.49
C VAL A 45 2.51 -15.69 -3.35
N ARG A 46 1.82 -15.39 -4.46
CA ARG A 46 0.36 -15.15 -4.45
C ARG A 46 -0.43 -16.40 -4.05
N GLU A 47 -0.06 -17.56 -4.57
CA GLU A 47 -0.70 -18.83 -4.21
C GLU A 47 -0.53 -19.12 -2.72
N GLN A 48 0.70 -18.97 -2.19
CA GLN A 48 0.95 -19.15 -0.77
C GLN A 48 0.14 -18.17 0.10
N LEU A 49 0.02 -16.90 -0.30
CA LEU A 49 -0.78 -15.92 0.44
C LEU A 49 -2.27 -16.26 0.40
N ALA A 50 -2.76 -16.85 -0.69
CA ALA A 50 -4.16 -17.28 -0.83
C ALA A 50 -4.51 -18.46 0.08
N GLU A 51 -3.54 -19.27 0.51
CA GLU A 51 -3.74 -20.36 1.47
C GLU A 51 -3.88 -19.86 2.92
N ALA A 52 -3.31 -18.70 3.24
CA ALA A 52 -3.36 -18.15 4.59
C ALA A 52 -4.77 -17.63 4.93
N PRO A 53 -5.34 -17.98 6.10
CA PRO A 53 -6.62 -17.41 6.53
C PRO A 53 -6.53 -15.88 6.62
N ALA A 54 -7.44 -15.20 5.92
CA ALA A 54 -7.43 -13.73 5.84
C ALA A 54 -7.47 -13.05 7.21
N GLU A 55 -8.17 -13.64 8.19
CA GLU A 55 -8.23 -13.12 9.57
C GLU A 55 -6.85 -13.08 10.24
N ILE A 56 -5.98 -14.06 9.98
CA ILE A 56 -4.62 -14.13 10.53
C ILE A 56 -3.74 -13.07 9.86
N VAL A 57 -3.85 -12.93 8.54
CA VAL A 57 -3.11 -11.91 7.78
C VAL A 57 -3.50 -10.51 8.24
N VAL A 58 -4.80 -10.23 8.34
CA VAL A 58 -5.31 -8.93 8.82
C VAL A 58 -4.92 -8.67 10.27
N ALA A 59 -4.99 -9.67 11.16
CA ALA A 59 -4.53 -9.53 12.54
C ALA A 59 -3.04 -9.15 12.61
N ASN A 60 -2.19 -9.77 11.78
CA ASN A 60 -0.78 -9.41 11.68
C ASN A 60 -0.58 -7.96 11.21
N HIS A 61 -1.41 -7.47 10.27
CA HIS A 61 -1.33 -6.09 9.80
C HIS A 61 -1.76 -5.09 10.88
N LEU A 62 -2.79 -5.43 11.68
CA LEU A 62 -3.20 -4.61 12.83
C LEU A 62 -2.12 -4.53 13.90
N MET A 63 -1.40 -5.62 14.13
CA MET A 63 -0.23 -5.60 15.00
C MET A 63 0.87 -4.69 14.43
N GLY A 64 1.11 -4.71 13.12
CA GLY A 64 2.02 -3.77 12.46
C GLY A 64 1.64 -2.29 12.64
N LEU A 65 0.33 -1.97 12.63
CA LEU A 65 -0.14 -0.61 12.94
C LEU A 65 0.14 -0.21 14.40
N TYR A 66 -0.06 -1.15 15.34
CA TYR A 66 0.34 -0.93 16.73
C TYR A 66 1.84 -0.64 16.86
N GLU A 67 2.69 -1.46 16.23
CA GLU A 67 4.15 -1.29 16.27
C GLU A 67 4.58 0.05 15.68
N LEU A 68 3.99 0.44 14.55
CA LEU A 68 4.22 1.73 13.92
C LEU A 68 3.89 2.89 14.88
N GLY A 69 2.72 2.85 15.52
CA GLY A 69 2.34 3.85 16.51
C GLY A 69 3.32 3.90 17.69
N ALA A 70 3.74 2.74 18.21
CA ALA A 70 4.69 2.65 19.31
C ALA A 70 6.08 3.20 18.93
N ILE A 71 6.57 2.93 17.72
CA ILE A 71 7.83 3.49 17.20
C ILE A 71 7.75 5.02 17.15
N HIS A 72 6.64 5.60 16.72
CA HIS A 72 6.47 7.05 16.68
C HIS A 72 6.36 7.69 18.07
N LEU A 73 5.68 7.03 19.01
CA LEU A 73 5.59 7.49 20.41
C LEU A 73 6.93 7.40 21.15
N SER A 74 7.78 6.44 20.81
CA SER A 74 9.11 6.27 21.44
C SER A 74 10.19 7.25 20.94
N GLN A 75 9.90 8.04 19.91
CA GLN A 75 10.83 9.08 19.43
C GLN A 75 11.05 10.18 20.47
N GLN A 76 12.14 10.95 20.30
CA GLN A 76 12.48 12.09 21.15
C GLN A 76 12.75 13.33 20.27
N PRO A 77 11.79 14.28 20.16
CA PRO A 77 10.47 14.27 20.80
C PRO A 77 9.49 13.25 20.18
N PRO A 78 8.48 12.77 20.93
CA PRO A 78 7.43 11.90 20.40
C PRO A 78 6.74 12.51 19.18
N ARG A 79 6.53 11.71 18.13
CA ARG A 79 5.83 12.12 16.90
C ARG A 79 4.34 11.84 17.01
N MET A 80 3.61 12.74 17.68
CA MET A 80 2.20 12.54 18.03
C MET A 80 1.30 12.36 16.80
N ASP A 81 1.42 13.20 15.78
CA ASP A 81 0.54 13.12 14.59
C ASP A 81 0.66 11.78 13.86
N GLU A 82 1.88 11.27 13.73
CA GLU A 82 2.16 9.98 13.08
C GLU A 82 1.64 8.80 13.92
N ALA A 83 1.82 8.89 15.25
CA ALA A 83 1.26 7.89 16.16
C ALA A 83 -0.27 7.88 16.12
N SER A 84 -0.91 9.07 16.06
CA SER A 84 -2.37 9.18 15.95
C SER A 84 -2.87 8.48 14.69
N LEU A 85 -2.25 8.72 13.54
CA LEU A 85 -2.66 8.10 12.28
C LEU A 85 -2.66 6.57 12.36
N ALA A 86 -1.63 5.97 12.95
CA ALA A 86 -1.54 4.52 13.12
C ALA A 86 -2.60 3.98 14.11
N ILE A 87 -2.82 4.68 15.23
CA ILE A 87 -3.82 4.32 16.24
C ILE A 87 -5.25 4.42 15.66
N ASP A 88 -5.52 5.46 14.88
CA ASP A 88 -6.82 5.69 14.24
C ASP A 88 -7.10 4.63 13.16
N ALA A 89 -6.10 4.28 12.35
CA ALA A 89 -6.21 3.20 11.37
C ALA A 89 -6.51 1.86 12.03
N MET A 90 -5.78 1.51 13.11
CA MET A 90 -6.01 0.27 13.86
C MET A 90 -7.42 0.26 14.48
N SER A 91 -7.86 1.40 15.02
CA SER A 91 -9.20 1.57 15.59
C SER A 91 -10.30 1.34 14.54
N ALA A 92 -10.21 2.01 13.40
CA ALA A 92 -11.21 1.95 12.35
C ALA A 92 -11.40 0.51 11.84
N VAL A 93 -10.30 -0.23 11.68
CA VAL A 93 -10.37 -1.63 11.26
C VAL A 93 -11.00 -2.51 12.35
N LEU A 94 -10.54 -2.40 13.60
CA LEU A 94 -11.08 -3.21 14.71
C LEU A 94 -12.58 -2.95 14.95
N ASP A 95 -13.01 -1.70 14.85
CA ASP A 95 -14.43 -1.34 14.98
C ASP A 95 -15.26 -1.94 13.83
N SER A 96 -14.74 -1.95 12.60
CA SER A 96 -15.43 -2.51 11.44
C SER A 96 -15.45 -4.05 11.37
N LEU A 97 -14.48 -4.71 12.01
CA LEU A 97 -14.26 -6.16 11.92
C LEU A 97 -14.63 -6.90 13.22
N ALA A 98 -15.42 -6.29 14.11
CA ALA A 98 -15.86 -6.92 15.35
C ALA A 98 -16.49 -8.31 15.10
N GLY A 99 -15.98 -9.33 15.79
CA GLY A 99 -16.38 -10.72 15.66
C GLY A 99 -15.80 -11.47 14.46
N ARG A 100 -14.88 -10.87 13.67
CA ARG A 100 -14.34 -11.44 12.42
C ARG A 100 -12.84 -11.72 12.45
N LEU A 101 -12.16 -11.47 13.57
CA LEU A 101 -10.70 -11.63 13.69
C LEU A 101 -10.30 -12.88 14.50
N GLY A 102 -11.25 -13.79 14.72
CA GLY A 102 -11.01 -15.05 15.44
C GLY A 102 -10.44 -14.84 16.85
N GLU A 103 -9.47 -15.67 17.22
CA GLU A 103 -8.86 -15.67 18.56
C GLU A 103 -8.02 -14.41 18.84
N ALA A 104 -7.52 -13.73 17.80
CA ALA A 104 -6.65 -12.57 17.95
C ALA A 104 -7.39 -11.30 18.37
N GLU A 105 -8.72 -11.24 18.20
CA GLU A 105 -9.52 -10.01 18.41
C GLU A 105 -9.36 -9.43 19.82
N GLY A 106 -9.38 -10.28 20.85
CA GLY A 106 -9.22 -9.85 22.24
C GLY A 106 -7.87 -9.17 22.47
N THR A 107 -6.80 -9.84 22.06
CA THR A 107 -5.43 -9.33 22.16
C THR A 107 -5.25 -8.00 21.42
N LEU A 108 -5.84 -7.87 20.23
CA LEU A 108 -5.74 -6.63 19.43
C LEU A 108 -6.49 -5.47 20.09
N LYS A 109 -7.66 -5.72 20.69
CA LYS A 109 -8.40 -4.70 21.46
C LYS A 109 -7.63 -4.24 22.68
N ASP A 110 -7.01 -5.18 23.40
CA ASP A 110 -6.16 -4.87 24.55
C ASP A 110 -4.95 -4.04 24.12
N ALA A 111 -4.26 -4.42 23.04
CA ALA A 111 -3.14 -3.67 22.48
C ALA A 111 -3.53 -2.24 22.09
N LEU A 112 -4.67 -2.06 21.40
CA LEU A 112 -5.20 -0.75 21.04
C LEU A 112 -5.50 0.10 22.28
N HIS A 113 -6.05 -0.51 23.33
CA HIS A 113 -6.30 0.19 24.59
C HIS A 113 -4.99 0.69 25.21
N GLN A 114 -3.96 -0.16 25.29
CA GLN A 114 -2.67 0.21 25.89
C GLN A 114 -1.99 1.35 25.13
N ILE A 115 -1.95 1.31 23.80
CA ILE A 115 -1.29 2.36 23.02
C ILE A 115 -2.02 3.70 23.11
N ARG A 116 -3.37 3.71 23.18
CA ARG A 116 -4.15 4.93 23.41
C ARG A 116 -3.85 5.56 24.77
N LEU A 117 -3.67 4.75 25.81
CA LEU A 117 -3.26 5.25 27.13
C LEU A 117 -1.87 5.89 27.07
N ALA A 118 -0.91 5.24 26.41
CA ALA A 118 0.43 5.79 26.23
C ALA A 118 0.42 7.12 25.45
N PHE A 119 -0.38 7.20 24.38
CA PHE A 119 -0.57 8.42 23.58
C PHE A 119 -1.06 9.58 24.44
N VAL A 120 -2.14 9.40 25.22
CA VAL A 120 -2.69 10.45 26.08
C VAL A 120 -1.70 10.86 27.18
N GLN A 121 -1.01 9.89 27.79
CA GLN A 121 0.01 10.18 28.80
C GLN A 121 1.15 11.04 28.25
N LEU A 122 1.61 10.77 27.03
CA LEU A 122 2.67 11.54 26.37
C LEU A 122 2.17 12.92 25.91
N GLY A 123 0.94 13.02 25.39
CA GLY A 123 0.34 14.30 25.02
C GLY A 123 0.27 15.28 26.20
N ASN A 124 -0.19 14.81 27.35
CA ASN A 124 -0.26 15.61 28.57
C ASN A 124 1.11 16.03 29.14
N GLN A 125 2.22 15.42 28.69
CA GLN A 125 3.59 15.81 29.08
C GLN A 125 4.20 16.86 28.14
N GLN A 126 3.60 17.06 26.96
CA GLN A 126 4.04 18.03 25.95
C GLN A 126 3.32 19.40 26.07
N ASP A 127 2.16 19.42 26.73
CA ASP A 127 1.39 20.63 27.11
C ASP A 127 1.96 21.32 28.36
#